data_AF-A0A3D4HQ35-F1
#
_entry.id   AF-A0A3D4HQ35-F1
#
_cell.length_a   1.000
_cell.length_b   1.000
_cell.length_c   1.000
_cell.angle_alpha   90.00
_cell.angle_beta   90.00
_cell.angle_gamma   90.00
#
_symmetry.space_group_name_H-M   'P 1'
#
loop_
_entity.id
_entity.type
_entity.pdbx_description
1 polymer ?
#
loop_
_entity_poly.entity_id
_entity_poly.type
_entity_poly.pdbx_seq_one_letter_code
_entity_poly.pdbx_strand_id
1 'polypeptide(L)'
;LKIILPLSKSIVMVIVIFSINAAWSDFLMPYLVLNGSGKETVMVRLFSFQGSNATAVEVLRAVVYSIIPPVLLFLIFQKQITEGAAAGALKG
;
A
#
# COMPACT_ATOMS: atom_id res chain seq x y z
N LEU A 1 -7.61 13.25 26.37
CA LEU A 1 -7.63 12.17 25.35
C LEU A 1 -9.05 11.68 24.99
N LYS A 2 -9.98 11.51 25.96
CA LYS A 2 -11.35 10.96 25.73
C LYS A 2 -12.25 11.74 24.75
N ILE A 3 -12.01 13.04 24.53
CA ILE A 3 -12.79 13.90 23.61
C ILE A 3 -12.09 14.05 22.25
N ILE A 4 -10.76 14.12 22.24
CA ILE A 4 -9.95 14.34 21.02
C ILE A 4 -9.87 13.07 20.18
N LEU A 5 -9.68 11.89 20.79
CA LEU A 5 -9.58 10.62 20.08
C LEU A 5 -10.77 10.30 19.16
N PRO A 6 -12.05 10.42 19.59
CA PRO A 6 -13.18 10.10 18.72
C PRO A 6 -13.35 11.08 17.55
N LEU A 7 -13.02 12.37 17.74
CA LEU A 7 -13.04 13.37 16.67
C LEU A 7 -11.88 13.19 15.67
N SER A 8 -10.70 12.81 16.15
CA SER A 8 -9.53 12.53 15.30
C SER A 8 -9.57 11.15 14.65
N LYS A 9 -10.45 10.23 15.09
CA LYS A 9 -10.54 8.85 14.59
C LYS A 9 -10.61 8.79 13.07
N SER A 10 -11.43 9.63 12.43
CA SER A 10 -11.55 9.64 10.96
C SER A 10 -10.25 10.05 10.27
N ILE A 11 -9.56 11.08 10.79
CA ILE A 11 -8.29 11.55 10.22
C ILE A 11 -7.17 10.52 10.46
N VAL A 12 -7.12 9.90 11.64
CA VAL A 12 -6.15 8.85 11.96
C VAL A 12 -6.29 7.66 11.02
N MET A 13 -7.53 7.27 10.69
CA MET A 13 -7.79 6.19 9.72
C MET A 13 -7.24 6.52 8.34
N VAL A 14 -7.45 7.74 7.86
CA VAL A 14 -6.90 8.21 6.58
C VAL A 14 -5.38 8.14 6.59
N ILE A 15 -4.73 8.65 7.63
CA ILE A 15 -3.27 8.60 7.77
C ILE A 15 -2.78 7.15 7.75
N VAL A 16 -3.39 6.25 8.51
CA VAL A 16 -3.02 4.83 8.55
C VAL A 16 -3.11 4.18 7.16
N ILE A 17 -4.19 4.43 6.42
CA ILE A 17 -4.39 3.91 5.06
C ILE A 17 -3.29 4.39 4.12
N PHE A 18 -3.00 5.69 4.12
CA PHE A 18 -1.96 6.26 3.26
C PHE A 18 -0.57 5.78 3.68
N SER A 19 -0.30 5.67 4.97
CA SER A 19 0.98 5.17 5.47
C SER A 19 1.23 3.71 5.09
N ILE A 20 0.22 2.83 5.20
CA ILE A 20 0.36 1.43 4.78
C ILE A 20 0.56 1.34 3.27
N ASN A 21 -0.21 2.09 2.48
CA ASN A 21 -0.03 2.12 1.02
C ASN A 21 1.36 2.64 0.61
N ALA A 22 1.84 3.68 1.28
CA ALA A 22 3.16 4.25 1.04
C ALA A 22 4.26 3.23 1.37
N ALA A 23 4.18 2.57 2.54
CA ALA A 23 5.14 1.56 2.95
C ALA A 23 5.12 0.33 2.01
N TRP A 24 3.95 -0.07 1.50
CA TRP A 24 3.82 -1.18 0.56
C TRP A 24 4.40 -0.86 -0.81
N SER A 25 4.18 0.36 -1.29
CA SER A 25 4.65 0.84 -2.60
C SER A 25 6.11 1.30 -2.59
N ASP A 26 6.72 1.43 -1.41
CA ASP A 26 8.11 1.83 -1.29
C ASP A 26 9.04 0.76 -1.85
N PHE A 27 9.75 1.13 -2.90
CA PHE A 27 10.70 0.28 -3.60
C PHE A 27 12.14 0.65 -3.27
N LEU A 28 12.46 1.94 -3.26
CA LEU A 28 13.84 2.42 -3.26
C LEU A 28 14.55 2.08 -1.95
N MET A 29 13.94 2.39 -0.81
CA MET A 29 14.57 2.15 0.48
C MET A 29 14.77 0.65 0.76
N PRO A 30 13.76 -0.23 0.55
CA PRO A 30 13.96 -1.67 0.67
C PRO A 30 14.97 -2.24 -0.32
N TYR A 31 15.04 -1.70 -1.54
CA TYR A 31 16.02 -2.15 -2.52
C TYR A 31 17.45 -1.85 -2.03
N LEU A 32 17.71 -0.66 -1.51
CA LEU A 32 19.04 -0.29 -1.03
C LEU A 32 19.49 -1.11 0.19
N VAL A 33 18.56 -1.54 1.05
CA VAL A 33 18.87 -2.20 2.33
C VAL A 33 18.78 -3.73 2.26
N LEU A 34 17.80 -4.26 1.53
CA LEU A 34 17.42 -5.67 1.59
C LEU A 34 17.76 -6.47 0.33
N ASN A 35 18.23 -5.84 -0.74
CA ASN A 35 18.57 -6.55 -1.97
C ASN A 35 19.61 -7.66 -1.71
N GLY A 36 19.32 -8.87 -2.19
CA GLY A 36 20.18 -10.04 -1.99
C GLY A 36 20.14 -10.68 -0.59
N SER A 37 19.37 -10.12 0.36
CA SER A 37 19.28 -10.63 1.75
C SER A 37 18.34 -11.82 1.94
N GLY A 38 17.54 -12.17 0.92
CA GLY A 38 16.47 -13.18 1.02
C GLY A 38 15.21 -12.70 1.77
N LYS A 39 15.20 -11.46 2.30
CA LYS A 39 14.06 -10.83 2.99
C LYS A 39 13.51 -9.63 2.21
N GLU A 40 13.57 -9.71 0.89
CA GLU A 40 13.17 -8.65 -0.03
C GLU A 40 11.66 -8.40 0.03
N THR A 41 11.24 -7.14 -0.09
CA THR A 41 9.82 -6.82 -0.23
C THR A 41 9.30 -7.27 -1.61
N VAL A 42 7.98 -7.38 -1.76
CA VAL A 42 7.35 -7.77 -3.02
C VAL A 42 7.81 -6.88 -4.18
N MET A 43 7.94 -5.56 -3.94
CA MET A 43 8.39 -4.61 -4.96
C MET A 43 9.84 -4.85 -5.39
N VAL A 44 10.74 -5.12 -4.43
CA VAL A 44 12.14 -5.45 -4.71
C VAL A 44 12.27 -6.75 -5.47
N ARG A 45 11.51 -7.77 -5.05
CA ARG A 45 11.50 -9.07 -5.71
C ARG A 45 10.98 -8.97 -7.13
N LEU A 46 9.93 -8.19 -7.36
CA LEU A 46 9.38 -7.96 -8.69
C LEU A 46 10.40 -7.29 -9.62
N PHE A 47 11.20 -6.34 -9.11
CA PHE A 47 12.27 -5.71 -9.88
C PHE A 47 13.36 -6.72 -10.29
N SER A 48 13.71 -7.67 -9.41
CA SER A 48 14.70 -8.72 -9.71
C SER A 48 14.32 -9.60 -10.90
N PHE A 49 13.03 -9.66 -11.28
CA PHE A 49 12.59 -10.46 -12.42
C PHE A 49 13.12 -9.92 -13.75
N GLN A 50 13.39 -8.62 -13.86
CA GLN A 50 13.94 -8.00 -15.08
C GLN A 50 15.34 -8.51 -15.45
N GLY A 51 16.12 -8.96 -14.46
CA GLY A 51 17.47 -9.54 -14.68
C GLY A 51 17.49 -11.06 -14.69
N SER A 52 16.34 -11.71 -14.53
CA SER A 52 16.22 -13.17 -14.46
C SER A 52 15.64 -13.74 -15.76
N ASN A 53 15.82 -15.04 -16.00
CA ASN A 53 15.17 -15.76 -17.12
C ASN A 53 13.66 -15.99 -16.89
N ALA A 54 13.00 -15.12 -16.12
CA ALA A 54 11.58 -15.23 -15.84
C ALA A 54 10.78 -14.98 -17.13
N THR A 55 9.79 -15.83 -17.35
CA THR A 55 8.85 -15.68 -18.47
C THR A 55 7.89 -14.52 -18.22
N ALA A 56 7.34 -13.94 -19.29
CA ALA A 56 6.33 -12.88 -19.18
C ALA A 56 5.12 -13.31 -18.32
N VAL A 57 4.77 -14.61 -18.35
CA VAL A 57 3.70 -15.20 -17.54
C VAL A 57 4.05 -15.18 -16.04
N GLU A 58 5.29 -15.47 -15.68
CA GLU A 58 5.75 -15.44 -14.28
C GLU A 58 5.78 -14.01 -13.72
N VAL A 59 6.22 -13.05 -14.53
CA VAL A 59 6.19 -11.62 -14.18
C VAL A 59 4.74 -11.17 -13.98
N LEU A 60 3.85 -11.46 -14.92
CA LEU A 60 2.44 -11.08 -14.83
C LEU A 60 1.79 -11.68 -13.58
N ARG A 61 2.05 -12.96 -13.29
CA ARG A 61 1.55 -13.63 -12.09
C ARG A 61 2.03 -12.93 -10.81
N ALA A 62 3.31 -12.56 -10.75
CA ALA A 62 3.87 -11.84 -9.61
C ALA A 62 3.26 -10.44 -9.43
N VAL A 63 3.03 -9.71 -10.52
CA VAL A 63 2.31 -8.41 -10.51
C VAL A 63 0.88 -8.59 -9.99
N VAL A 64 0.16 -9.62 -10.45
CA VAL A 64 -1.21 -9.86 -9.99
C VAL A 64 -1.24 -10.10 -8.48
N TYR A 65 -0.31 -10.90 -7.95
CA TYR A 65 -0.20 -11.12 -6.50
C TYR A 65 0.20 -9.87 -5.72
N SER A 66 1.02 -8.97 -6.30
CA SER A 66 1.45 -7.74 -5.61
C SER A 66 0.33 -6.71 -5.41
N ILE A 67 -0.71 -6.77 -6.25
CA ILE A 67 -1.89 -5.90 -6.19
C ILE A 67 -2.92 -6.39 -5.16
N ILE A 68 -2.87 -7.66 -4.73
CA ILE A 68 -3.85 -8.22 -3.79
C ILE A 68 -3.91 -7.44 -2.47
N PRO A 69 -2.79 -7.17 -1.77
CA PRO A 69 -2.84 -6.44 -0.49
C PRO A 69 -3.40 -5.01 -0.58
N PRO A 70 -3.00 -4.14 -1.54
CA PRO A 70 -3.60 -2.82 -1.65
C PRO A 70 -5.08 -2.88 -2.04
N VAL A 71 -5.51 -3.86 -2.84
CA VAL A 71 -6.94 -4.05 -3.15
C VAL A 71 -7.73 -4.48 -1.91
N LEU A 72 -7.23 -5.42 -1.12
CA LEU A 72 -7.87 -5.82 0.13
C LEU A 72 -7.99 -4.66 1.10
N LEU A 73 -6.93 -3.86 1.21
CA LEU A 73 -6.91 -2.66 2.05
C LEU A 73 -7.95 -1.64 1.57
N PHE A 74 -8.03 -1.42 0.26
CA PHE A 74 -9.07 -0.58 -0.32
C PHE A 74 -10.48 -1.10 0.00
N LEU A 75 -10.76 -2.39 -0.17
CA LEU A 75 -12.08 -2.96 0.11
C LEU A 75 -12.51 -2.80 1.58
N ILE A 76 -11.57 -2.99 2.51
CA ILE A 76 -11.81 -2.79 3.95
C ILE A 76 -12.13 -1.32 4.26
N PHE A 77 -11.44 -0.40 3.59
CA PHE A 77 -11.52 1.03 3.90
C PHE A 77 -12.37 1.86 2.94
N GLN A 78 -12.99 1.25 1.92
CA GLN A 78 -13.70 1.96 0.85
C GLN A 78 -14.77 2.92 1.41
N LYS A 79 -15.44 2.53 2.49
CA LYS A 79 -16.49 3.32 3.12
C LYS A 79 -15.93 4.56 3.84
N GLN A 80 -14.82 4.44 4.57
CA GLN A 80 -14.21 5.60 5.22
C GLN A 80 -13.58 6.57 4.20
N ILE A 81 -13.04 6.04 3.10
CA ILE A 81 -12.47 6.85 2.02
C ILE A 81 -13.58 7.66 1.33
N THR A 82 -14.72 7.04 1.00
CA THR A 82 -15.84 7.73 0.34
C THR A 82 -16.55 8.73 1.25
N GLU A 83 -16.79 8.40 2.51
CA GLU A 83 -17.41 9.32 3.49
C GLU A 83 -16.48 10.50 3.84
N GLY A 84 -15.18 10.26 3.97
CA GLY A 84 -14.18 11.31 4.23
C GLY A 84 -14.01 12.29 3.06
N ALA A 85 -14.01 11.78 1.83
CA ALA A 85 -13.95 12.62 0.62
C ALA A 85 -15.21 13.50 0.48
N ALA A 86 -16.39 12.95 0.74
CA ALA A 86 -17.65 13.70 0.68
C ALA A 86 -17.74 14.81 1.76
N ALA A 87 -17.27 14.54 2.98
CA ALA A 87 -17.27 15.52 4.07
C ALA A 87 -16.30 16.69 3.83
N GLY A 88 -15.20 16.46 3.10
CA GLY A 88 -14.29 17.52 2.64
C GLY A 88 -14.87 18.36 1.50
N ALA A 89 -15.63 17.75 0.59
CA ALA A 89 -16.23 18.41 -0.56
C ALA A 89 -17.44 19.31 -0.20
N LEU A 90 -18.22 18.96 0.83
CA LEU A 90 -19.38 19.73 1.30
C LEU A 90 -19.01 20.98 2.13
N LYS A 91 -17.74 21.16 2.49
CA LYS A 91 -17.22 22.33 3.22
C LYS A 91 -16.57 23.39 2.31
N GLY A 92 -16.62 23.19 0.99
CA GLY A 92 -16.29 24.19 -0.02
C GLY A 92 -17.52 24.95 -0.50
#